data_AF-A0A0N1EH39-F1
#
_entry.id   AF-A0A0N1EH39-F1
#
_cell.length_a   1.000
_cell.length_b   1.000
_cell.length_c   1.000
_cell.angle_alpha   90.00
_cell.angle_beta   90.00
_cell.angle_gamma   90.00
#
_symmetry.space_group_name_H-M   'P 1'
#
loop_
_entity.id
_entity.type
_entity.pdbx_description
1 polymer ?
#
loop_
_entity_poly.entity_id
_entity_poly.type
_entity_poly.pdbx_seq_one_letter_code
_entity_poly.pdbx_strand_id
1 'polypeptide(L)'
;MQIVRTVLWIAITAILVAFIAMNWTKVPVNFWPLDDANYVHFEWPVGVVALVFFGLGMAPVWLYLRAMRWRLQRRIASLENSLRANSVPSAVASPTTVETPLSTPEPSPEP
;
A
#
# COMPACT_ATOMS: atom_id res chain seq x y z
N MET A 1 -20.60 -7.21 3.24
CA MET A 1 -19.56 -6.28 2.72
C MET A 1 -19.41 -6.35 1.19
N GLN A 2 -19.36 -7.56 0.60
CA GLN A 2 -19.12 -7.69 -0.85
C GLN A 2 -20.30 -7.22 -1.72
N ILE A 3 -21.55 -7.56 -1.36
CA ILE A 3 -22.75 -7.04 -2.06
C ILE A 3 -22.77 -5.50 -2.02
N VAL A 4 -22.62 -4.90 -0.84
CA VAL A 4 -22.62 -3.43 -0.69
C VAL A 4 -21.54 -2.78 -1.55
N ARG A 5 -20.32 -3.35 -1.57
CA ARG A 5 -19.23 -2.88 -2.42
C ARG A 5 -19.56 -3.00 -3.90
N THR A 6 -20.17 -4.10 -4.34
CA THR A 6 -20.55 -4.32 -5.75
C THR A 6 -21.65 -3.35 -6.17
N VAL A 7 -22.69 -3.16 -5.35
CA VAL A 7 -23.77 -2.21 -5.62
C VAL A 7 -23.23 -0.78 -5.72
N LEU A 8 -22.33 -0.39 -4.82
CA LEU A 8 -21.66 0.91 -4.87
C LEU A 8 -20.88 1.11 -6.17
N TRP A 9 -20.09 0.11 -6.59
CA TRP A 9 -19.36 0.18 -7.86
C TRP A 9 -20.28 0.28 -9.07
N ILE A 10 -21.38 -0.50 -9.10
CA ILE A 10 -22.38 -0.42 -10.16
C ILE A 10 -22.99 0.99 -10.22
N ALA A 11 -23.36 1.57 -9.08
CA ALA A 11 -23.91 2.92 -9.01
C ALA A 11 -22.90 3.97 -9.52
N ILE A 12 -21.64 3.88 -9.09
CA ILE A 12 -20.56 4.76 -9.56
C ILE A 12 -20.39 4.64 -11.08
N THR A 13 -20.33 3.42 -11.62
CA THR A 13 -20.18 3.19 -13.07
C THR A 13 -21.39 3.73 -13.84
N ALA A 14 -22.61 3.56 -13.34
CA ALA A 14 -23.80 4.11 -13.97
C ALA A 14 -23.77 5.65 -14.04
N ILE A 15 -23.38 6.32 -12.95
CA ILE A 15 -23.20 7.78 -12.91
C ILE A 15 -22.12 8.23 -13.90
N LEU A 16 -21.00 7.51 -13.97
CA LEU A 16 -19.89 7.78 -14.87
C LEU A 16 -20.33 7.74 -16.34
N VAL A 17 -21.05 6.68 -16.72
CA VAL A 17 -21.57 6.50 -18.08
C VAL A 17 -22.60 7.59 -18.41
N ALA A 18 -23.52 7.88 -17.49
CA ALA A 18 -24.51 8.94 -17.68
C ALA A 18 -23.83 10.31 -17.86
N PHE A 19 -22.79 10.60 -17.08
CA PHE A 19 -22.01 11.83 -17.21
C PHE A 19 -21.33 11.93 -18.58
N ILE A 20 -20.70 10.85 -19.07
CA ILE A 20 -20.07 10.83 -20.40
C ILE A 20 -21.12 11.03 -21.49
N ALA A 21 -22.25 10.33 -21.42
CA ALA A 21 -23.32 10.43 -22.41
C ALA A 21 -23.94 11.83 -22.44
N MET A 22 -24.16 12.45 -21.28
CA MET A 22 -24.75 13.78 -21.18
C MET A 22 -23.78 14.89 -21.60
N ASN A 23 -22.48 14.65 -21.49
CA ASN A 23 -21.42 15.56 -21.93
C ASN A 23 -20.78 15.11 -23.24
N TRP A 24 -21.55 14.43 -24.12
CA TRP A 24 -21.09 14.01 -25.45
C TRP A 24 -21.13 15.17 -26.45
N THR A 25 -20.50 16.28 -26.09
CA THR A 25 -20.29 17.42 -26.98
C THR A 25 -18.85 17.35 -27.50
N LYS A 26 -18.70 17.35 -28.83
CA LYS A 26 -17.39 17.43 -29.46
C LYS A 26 -17.00 18.90 -29.51
N VAL A 27 -15.93 19.25 -28.80
CA VAL A 27 -15.39 20.61 -28.83
C VAL A 27 -14.04 20.56 -29.55
N PRO A 28 -13.82 21.41 -30.57
CA PRO A 28 -12.53 21.47 -31.24
C PRO A 28 -11.48 22.03 -30.26
N VAL A 29 -10.46 21.22 -29.97
CA VAL A 29 -9.30 21.67 -29.19
C VAL A 29 -8.20 22.07 -30.17
N ASN A 30 -7.69 23.30 -30.03
CA ASN A 30 -6.59 23.82 -30.84
C ASN A 30 -5.27 23.28 -30.30
N PHE A 31 -4.64 22.33 -31.01
CA PHE A 31 -3.39 21.73 -30.56
C PHE A 31 -2.16 22.52 -30.99
N TRP A 32 -2.13 22.98 -32.24
CA TRP A 32 -0.96 23.63 -32.81
C TRP A 32 -1.35 24.67 -33.86
N PRO A 33 -0.80 25.90 -33.81
CA PRO A 33 -0.99 26.90 -34.86
C PRO A 33 -0.18 26.51 -36.10
N LEU A 34 -0.81 26.46 -37.26
CA LEU A 34 -0.13 26.40 -38.56
C LEU A 34 0.03 27.82 -39.12
N ASP A 35 1.05 27.99 -39.97
CA ASP A 35 1.49 29.28 -40.53
C ASP A 35 0.39 30.05 -41.30
N ASP A 36 -0.71 29.40 -41.68
CA ASP A 36 -1.85 30.00 -42.39
C ASP A 36 -3.04 30.39 -41.48
N ALA A 37 -2.80 30.66 -40.19
CA ALA A 37 -3.83 30.94 -39.19
C ALA A 37 -4.86 29.80 -38.99
N ASN A 38 -4.53 28.61 -39.48
CA ASN A 38 -5.30 27.39 -39.29
C ASN A 38 -4.75 26.63 -38.09
N TYR A 39 -5.61 25.96 -37.31
CA TYR A 39 -5.15 25.14 -36.18
C TYR A 39 -5.37 23.67 -36.49
N VAL A 40 -4.47 22.81 -36.03
CA VAL A 40 -4.82 21.38 -35.93
C VAL A 40 -5.90 21.27 -34.85
N HIS A 41 -7.14 21.09 -35.30
CA HIS A 41 -8.28 20.84 -34.42
C HIS A 41 -8.42 19.34 -34.19
N PHE A 42 -8.50 18.92 -32.92
CA PHE A 42 -8.98 17.58 -32.60
C PHE A 42 -10.29 17.69 -31.83
N GLU A 43 -11.32 17.02 -32.34
CA GLU A 43 -12.64 16.97 -31.74
C GLU A 43 -12.70 15.89 -30.66
N TRP A 44 -12.29 16.23 -29.44
CA TRP A 44 -12.43 15.32 -28.30
C TRP A 44 -13.80 15.49 -27.62
N PRO A 45 -14.48 14.39 -27.22
CA PRO A 45 -15.68 14.49 -26.40
C PRO A 45 -15.31 15.07 -25.02
N VAL A 46 -15.97 16.16 -24.63
CA VAL A 46 -15.70 16.86 -23.36
C VAL A 46 -15.87 15.93 -22.17
N GLY A 47 -16.89 15.06 -22.20
CA GLY A 47 -17.13 14.08 -21.14
C GLY A 47 -15.94 13.14 -20.87
N VAL A 48 -15.24 12.69 -21.92
CA VAL A 48 -14.08 11.80 -21.77
C VAL A 48 -12.90 12.55 -21.17
N VAL A 49 -12.63 13.76 -21.67
CA VAL A 49 -11.54 14.61 -21.19
C VAL A 49 -11.74 14.97 -19.71
N ALA A 50 -12.95 15.41 -19.34
CA ALA A 50 -13.30 15.72 -17.96
C ALA A 50 -13.12 14.51 -17.03
N LEU A 51 -13.49 13.32 -17.49
CA LEU A 51 -13.31 12.10 -16.72
C LEU A 51 -11.85 11.76 -16.46
N VAL A 52 -11.02 11.87 -17.51
CA VAL A 52 -9.59 11.57 -17.43
C VAL A 52 -8.92 12.54 -16.46
N PHE A 53 -9.17 13.85 -16.59
CA PHE A 53 -8.61 14.84 -15.67
C PHE A 53 -9.12 14.69 -14.23
N PHE A 54 -10.40 14.34 -14.05
CA PHE A 54 -10.94 14.01 -12.73
C PHE A 54 -10.21 12.81 -12.10
N GLY A 55 -10.04 11.73 -12.87
CA GLY A 55 -9.28 10.56 -12.44
C GLY A 55 -7.82 10.89 -12.14
N LEU A 56 -7.19 11.70 -12.99
CA LEU A 56 -5.80 12.13 -12.83
C LEU A 56 -5.61 13.00 -11.59
N GLY A 57 -6.57 13.88 -11.28
CA GLY A 57 -6.56 14.70 -10.07
C GLY A 57 -6.77 13.88 -8.79
N MET A 58 -7.59 12.82 -8.86
CA MET A 58 -7.83 11.94 -7.72
C MET A 58 -6.68 10.94 -7.48
N ALA A 59 -5.96 10.54 -8.54
CA ALA A 59 -4.88 9.56 -8.47
C ALA A 59 -3.77 9.88 -7.45
N PRO A 60 -3.18 11.09 -7.39
CA PRO A 60 -2.09 11.38 -6.45
C PRO A 60 -2.55 11.30 -4.99
N VAL A 61 -3.74 11.82 -4.67
CA VAL A 61 -4.30 11.75 -3.31
C VAL A 61 -4.61 10.31 -2.92
N TRP A 62 -5.22 9.55 -3.83
CA TRP A 62 -5.53 8.14 -3.60
C TRP A 62 -4.26 7.30 -3.35
N LEU A 63 -3.22 7.50 -4.16
CA LEU A 63 -1.96 6.78 -4.02
C LEU A 63 -1.25 7.12 -2.71
N TYR A 64 -1.26 8.39 -2.32
CA TYR A 64 -0.71 8.85 -1.04
C TYR A 64 -1.42 8.21 0.16
N LEU A 65 -2.75 8.27 0.20
CA LEU A 65 -3.54 7.66 1.27
C LEU A 65 -3.36 6.13 1.31
N ARG A 66 -3.24 5.49 0.14
CA ARG A 66 -2.96 4.06 0.02
C ARG A 66 -1.59 3.69 0.61
N ALA A 67 -0.55 4.48 0.30
CA ALA A 67 0.79 4.29 0.82
C ALA A 67 0.85 4.48 2.34
N MET A 68 0.18 5.51 2.87
CA MET A 68 0.07 5.74 4.30
C MET A 68 -0.59 4.53 5.01
N ARG A 69 -1.73 4.07 4.50
CA ARG A 69 -2.43 2.91 5.08
C ARG A 69 -1.53 1.68 5.13
N TRP A 70 -0.78 1.41 4.06
CA TRP A 70 0.16 0.30 3.99
C TRP A 70 1.30 0.44 5.02
N ARG A 71 1.87 1.64 5.16
CA ARG A 71 2.94 1.92 6.14
C ARG A 71 2.44 1.75 7.58
N LEU A 72 1.24 2.24 7.89
CA LEU A 72 0.65 2.11 9.23
C LEU A 72 0.39 0.64 9.57
N GLN A 73 -0.16 -0.14 8.63
CA GLN A 73 -0.39 -1.58 8.83
C GLN A 73 0.91 -2.34 9.13
N ARG A 74 1.99 -2.06 8.39
CA ARG A 74 3.31 -2.66 8.65
C ARG A 74 3.86 -2.29 10.03
N ARG A 75 3.71 -1.03 10.43
CA ARG A 75 4.19 -0.56 11.73
C ARG A 75 3.45 -1.24 12.87
N ILE A 76 2.12 -1.37 12.75
CA ILE A 76 1.29 -2.08 13.73
C ILE A 76 1.74 -3.53 13.85
N ALA A 77 1.89 -4.25 12.73
CA ALA A 77 2.35 -5.64 12.74
C ALA A 77 3.74 -5.80 13.38
N SER A 78 4.66 -4.87 13.15
CA SER A 78 5.97 -4.87 13.80
C SER A 78 5.86 -4.67 15.32
N LEU A 79 5.02 -3.74 15.77
CA LEU A 79 4.81 -3.47 17.20
C LEU A 79 4.16 -4.66 17.90
N GLU A 80 3.17 -5.30 17.27
CA GLU A 80 2.54 -6.51 17.76
C GLU A 80 3.55 -7.67 17.90
N ASN A 81 4.44 -7.83 16.92
CA ASN A 81 5.49 -8.85 16.98
C ASN A 81 6.51 -8.58 18.08
N SER A 82 6.94 -7.32 18.24
CA SER A 82 7.84 -6.92 19.34
C SER A 82 7.18 -7.12 20.70
N LEU A 83 5.90 -6.77 20.86
CA LEU A 83 5.16 -7.03 22.10
C LEU A 83 5.08 -8.53 22.39
N ARG A 84 4.73 -9.34 21.38
CA ARG A 84 4.69 -10.80 21.52
C ARG A 84 6.04 -11.38 21.92
N ALA A 85 7.15 -10.91 21.33
CA ALA A 85 8.49 -11.37 21.66
C ALA A 85 8.92 -10.98 23.09
N ASN A 86 8.55 -9.79 23.55
CA ASN A 86 8.86 -9.33 24.91
C ASN A 86 7.93 -9.94 25.98
N SER A 87 6.73 -10.39 25.61
CA SER A 87 5.78 -11.04 26.53
C SER A 87 5.99 -12.55 26.67
N VAL A 88 6.93 -13.16 25.94
CA VAL A 88 7.37 -14.53 26.22
C VAL A 88 8.45 -14.45 27.31
N PRO A 89 8.19 -14.85 28.57
CA PRO A 89 9.26 -15.02 29.53
C PRO A 89 10.21 -16.08 28.99
N SER A 90 11.50 -15.74 28.93
CA SER A 90 12.58 -16.68 28.59
C SER A 90 12.55 -17.83 29.59
N ALA A 91 11.87 -18.91 29.23
CA ALA A 91 11.92 -20.15 29.98
C ALA A 91 13.27 -20.82 29.66
N VAL A 92 14.15 -20.76 30.66
CA VAL A 92 15.28 -21.67 30.88
C VAL A 92 16.50 -21.44 29.97
N ALA A 93 17.34 -20.48 30.37
CA ALA A 93 18.79 -20.69 30.31
C ALA A 93 19.18 -21.45 31.60
N SER A 94 19.21 -22.78 31.54
CA SER A 94 19.90 -23.57 32.56
C SER A 94 21.37 -23.20 32.51
N PRO A 95 22.01 -22.82 33.63
CA PRO A 95 23.46 -22.74 33.65
C PRO A 95 23.99 -24.16 33.44
N THR A 96 24.69 -24.38 32.33
CA THR A 96 25.56 -25.55 32.18
C THR A 96 26.63 -25.43 33.25
N THR A 97 26.40 -26.09 34.39
CA THR A 97 27.45 -26.45 35.34
C THR A 97 28.48 -27.25 34.57
N VAL A 98 29.59 -26.61 34.23
CA VAL A 98 30.79 -27.31 33.76
C VAL A 98 31.29 -28.08 34.98
N GLU A 99 31.09 -29.40 34.95
CA GLU A 99 31.65 -30.32 35.93
C GLU A 99 33.18 -30.16 35.96
N THR A 100 33.68 -29.59 37.05
CA THR A 100 35.09 -29.72 37.44
C THR A 100 35.37 -31.20 37.64
N PRO A 101 36.31 -31.83 36.90
CA PRO A 101 36.69 -33.19 37.20
C PRO A 101 37.39 -33.18 38.56
N LEU A 102 36.80 -33.87 39.53
CA LEU A 102 37.41 -34.21 40.81
C LEU A 102 38.62 -35.10 40.52
N SER A 103 39.81 -34.52 40.52
CA SER A 103 41.04 -35.28 40.67
C SER A 103 41.02 -35.99 42.02
N THR A 104 40.86 -37.30 41.97
CA THR A 104 41.06 -38.24 43.07
C THR A 104 42.37 -37.93 43.82
N PRO A 105 42.39 -37.85 45.16
CA PRO A 105 43.62 -37.75 45.89
C PRO A 105 44.32 -39.12 45.85
N GLU A 106 45.49 -39.17 45.24
CA GLU A 106 46.40 -40.31 45.30
C GLU A 106 46.97 -40.41 46.72
N PRO A 107 46.85 -41.54 47.43
CA PRO A 107 47.40 -41.69 48.76
C PRO A 107 48.90 -41.91 48.66
N SER A 108 49.64 -41.05 49.34
CA SER A 108 51.05 -41.25 49.68
C SER A 108 51.23 -42.56 50.47
N PRO A 109 52.30 -43.32 50.17
CA PRO A 109 53.07 -43.91 51.26
C PRO A 109 54.57 -43.60 51.12
N GLU A 110 55.10 -43.07 52.23
CA GLU A 110 56.50 -43.05 52.68
C GLU A 110 57.18 -44.43 52.54
N PRO A 111 58.53 -44.51 52.43
CA PRO A 111 59.47 -44.08 53.48
C PRO A 111 60.63 -43.16 53.05
#